data_AF-A0A5C8JLZ6-F1
#
_entry.id   AF-A0A5C8JLZ6-F1
#
_cell.length_a   1.000
_cell.length_b   1.000
_cell.length_c   1.000
_cell.angle_alpha   90.00
_cell.angle_beta   90.00
_cell.angle_gamma   90.00
#
_symmetry.space_group_name_H-M   'P 1'
#
loop_
_entity.id
_entity.type
_entity.pdbx_description
1 polymer ?
#
loop_
_entity_poly.entity_id
_entity_poly.type
_entity_poly.pdbx_seq_one_letter_code
_entity_poly.pdbx_strand_id
1 'polypeptide(L)'
;MLTANRIAETEQQQAQMLAAYKAQHTVERGFRFLKNPQIVASSFYVKNPQRVDALLFIMTLCLLVYSLLEYKIRQGLAEQDKKVPDQKGKATANPTARWVFQLFVDIHLLIFPDGKQTVLNLKEVHKTVLSLFPSVYTDYYS
;
A
#
# COMPACT_ATOMS: atom_id res chain seq x y z
N MET A 1 16.04 -27.73 0.97
CA MET A 1 16.43 -28.07 2.35
C MET A 1 16.35 -26.77 3.16
N LEU A 2 15.38 -26.63 4.07
CA LEU A 2 15.24 -25.42 4.89
C LEU A 2 16.11 -25.58 6.14
N THR A 3 17.18 -24.80 6.25
CA THR A 3 18.03 -24.75 7.45
C THR A 3 17.55 -23.62 8.35
N ALA A 4 16.60 -23.91 9.24
CA ALA A 4 16.24 -22.97 10.31
C ALA A 4 16.89 -23.40 11.63
N ASN A 5 17.34 -22.42 12.40
CA ASN A 5 17.98 -22.60 13.70
C ASN A 5 17.00 -23.05 14.83
N ARG A 6 15.76 -23.38 14.49
CA ARG A 6 14.74 -23.93 15.39
C ARG A 6 13.98 -25.02 14.64
N ILE A 7 14.01 -26.24 15.17
CA ILE A 7 13.25 -27.37 14.65
C ILE A 7 11.79 -27.15 15.06
N ALA A 8 10.87 -27.12 14.09
CA ALA A 8 9.44 -27.08 14.37
C ALA A 8 8.96 -28.49 14.70
N GLU A 9 8.60 -28.72 15.97
CA GLU A 9 8.28 -30.03 16.53
C GLU A 9 6.79 -30.41 16.33
N THR A 10 5.94 -29.42 16.06
CA THR A 10 4.49 -29.61 15.86
C THR A 10 4.03 -29.12 14.48
N GLU A 11 2.94 -29.70 13.94
CA GLU A 11 2.36 -29.29 12.65
C GLU A 11 1.98 -27.81 12.62
N GLN A 12 1.51 -27.24 13.75
CA GLN A 12 1.23 -25.81 13.86
C GLN A 12 2.49 -24.94 13.74
N GLN A 13 3.61 -25.34 14.34
CA GLN A 13 4.88 -24.62 14.20
C GLN A 13 5.44 -24.73 12.78
N GLN A 14 5.26 -25.88 12.12
CA GLN A 14 5.66 -26.07 10.72
C GLN A 14 4.83 -25.19 9.78
N ALA A 15 3.51 -25.10 10.00
CA ALA A 15 2.63 -24.21 9.24
C ALA A 15 3.00 -22.73 9.44
N GLN A 16 3.29 -22.31 10.66
CA GLN A 16 3.75 -20.95 10.95
C GLN A 16 5.11 -20.64 10.31
N MET A 17 6.04 -21.58 10.37
CA MET A 17 7.36 -21.44 9.74
C MET A 17 7.23 -21.34 8.21
N LEU A 18 6.36 -22.13 7.59
CA LEU A 18 6.07 -22.06 6.16
C LEU A 18 5.40 -20.72 5.78
N ALA A 19 4.49 -20.22 6.61
CA ALA A 19 3.85 -18.93 6.41
C ALA A 19 4.86 -17.78 6.49
N ALA A 20 5.74 -17.79 7.50
CA ALA A 20 6.81 -16.80 7.66
C ALA A 20 7.78 -16.82 6.47
N TYR A 21 8.16 -18.02 6.00
CA TYR A 21 9.01 -18.18 4.82
C TYR A 21 8.36 -17.63 3.54
N LYS A 22 7.06 -17.89 3.32
CA LYS A 22 6.31 -17.32 2.19
C LYS A 22 6.19 -15.79 2.28
N ALA A 23 6.10 -15.24 3.48
CA ALA A 23 6.04 -13.79 3.70
C ALA A 23 7.36 -13.09 3.33
N GLN A 24 8.51 -13.75 3.48
CA GLN A 24 9.82 -13.22 3.09
C GLN A 24 9.88 -12.80 1.62
N HIS A 25 9.27 -13.57 0.72
CA HIS A 25 9.22 -13.26 -0.71
C HIS A 25 8.50 -11.92 -1.02
N THR A 26 7.56 -11.51 -0.16
CA THR A 26 6.87 -10.22 -0.30
C THR A 26 7.80 -9.06 0.04
N VAL A 27 8.60 -9.20 1.10
CA VAL A 27 9.62 -8.22 1.51
C VAL A 27 10.69 -8.09 0.43
N GLU A 28 11.18 -9.21 -0.09
CA GLU A 28 12.21 -9.22 -1.14
C GLU A 28 11.76 -8.53 -2.42
N ARG A 29 10.46 -8.60 -2.77
CA ARG A 29 9.92 -7.91 -3.93
C ARG A 29 9.95 -6.39 -3.77
N GLY A 30 9.66 -5.88 -2.57
CA GLY A 30 9.77 -4.46 -2.24
C GLY A 30 11.22 -3.95 -2.32
N PHE A 31 12.17 -4.69 -1.72
CA PHE A 31 13.58 -4.33 -1.81
C PHE A 31 14.16 -4.49 -3.23
N ARG A 32 13.65 -5.42 -4.05
CA ARG A 32 14.06 -5.56 -5.45
C ARG A 32 13.71 -4.30 -6.26
N PHE A 33 12.59 -3.66 -5.97
CA PHE A 33 12.23 -2.37 -6.58
C PHE A 33 13.24 -1.28 -6.23
N LEU A 34 13.65 -1.17 -4.96
CA LEU A 34 14.68 -0.21 -4.51
C LEU A 34 16.06 -0.48 -5.09
N LYS A 35 16.42 -1.76 -5.23
CA LYS A 35 17.73 -2.18 -5.77
C LYS A 35 17.83 -2.03 -7.28
N ASN A 36 16.73 -1.72 -7.98
CA ASN A 36 16.76 -1.56 -9.44
C ASN A 36 17.39 -0.20 -9.80
N PRO A 37 18.64 -0.17 -10.33
CA PRO A 37 19.34 1.08 -10.62
C PRO A 37 18.61 1.90 -11.68
N GLN A 38 17.88 1.24 -12.58
CA GLN A 38 17.10 1.89 -13.63
C GLN A 38 15.90 2.68 -13.09
N ILE A 39 15.45 2.45 -11.85
CA ILE A 39 14.33 3.19 -11.24
C ILE A 39 14.85 4.36 -10.40
N VAL A 40 15.93 4.12 -9.64
CA VAL A 40 16.48 5.11 -8.69
C VAL A 40 17.46 6.07 -9.37
N ALA A 41 18.33 5.59 -10.27
CA ALA A 41 19.36 6.42 -10.89
C ALA A 41 18.84 7.24 -12.09
N SER A 42 17.88 6.70 -12.86
CA SER A 42 17.32 7.39 -14.04
C SER A 42 16.37 8.53 -13.66
N SER A 43 15.59 8.38 -12.59
CA SER A 43 14.58 9.37 -12.19
C SER A 43 15.13 10.52 -11.36
N PHE A 44 16.30 10.36 -10.71
CA PHE A 44 16.81 11.36 -9.76
C PHE A 44 18.18 11.97 -10.14
N TYR A 45 18.81 11.57 -11.25
CA TYR A 45 20.09 12.12 -11.75
C TYR A 45 21.11 12.41 -10.63
N VAL A 46 21.24 11.49 -9.68
CA VAL A 46 22.01 11.71 -8.46
C VAL A 46 23.49 11.40 -8.73
N LYS A 47 24.32 12.44 -8.84
CA LYS A 47 25.76 12.30 -9.09
C LYS A 47 26.59 12.05 -7.82
N ASN A 48 26.06 12.41 -6.64
CA ASN A 48 26.78 12.32 -5.37
C ASN A 48 26.34 11.11 -4.53
N PRO A 49 27.26 10.29 -4.00
CA PRO A 49 26.93 9.06 -3.26
C PRO A 49 26.08 9.33 -2.00
N GLN A 50 26.33 10.42 -1.26
CA GLN A 50 25.55 10.76 -0.07
C GLN A 50 24.06 11.01 -0.36
N ARG A 51 23.76 11.55 -1.55
CA ARG A 51 22.37 11.77 -1.99
C ARG A 51 21.69 10.46 -2.38
N VAL A 52 22.44 9.45 -2.82
CA VAL A 52 21.92 8.11 -3.10
C VAL A 52 21.52 7.44 -1.78
N ASP A 53 22.35 7.52 -0.74
CA ASP A 53 22.04 6.96 0.57
C ASP A 53 20.80 7.60 1.20
N ALA A 54 20.70 8.93 1.15
CA ALA A 54 19.52 9.65 1.61
C ALA A 54 18.26 9.25 0.82
N LEU A 55 18.37 9.12 -0.50
CA LEU A 55 17.26 8.69 -1.35
C LEU A 55 16.83 7.25 -1.03
N LEU A 56 17.77 6.33 -0.82
CA LEU A 56 17.47 4.96 -0.43
C LEU A 56 16.74 4.92 0.92
N PHE A 57 17.16 5.74 1.89
CA PHE A 57 16.48 5.83 3.19
C PHE A 57 15.05 6.38 3.07
N ILE A 58 14.83 7.41 2.26
CA ILE A 58 13.48 7.94 2.02
C ILE A 58 12.61 6.88 1.34
N MET A 59 13.16 6.18 0.34
CA MET A 59 12.42 5.17 -0.41
C MET A 59 12.09 3.93 0.44
N THR A 60 12.96 3.51 1.36
CA THR A 60 12.65 2.44 2.32
C THR A 60 11.55 2.88 3.29
N LEU A 61 11.59 4.12 3.76
CA LEU A 61 10.53 4.69 4.60
C LEU A 61 9.20 4.74 3.85
N CYS A 62 9.20 5.14 2.58
CA CYS A 62 8.01 5.07 1.74
C CYS A 62 7.47 3.64 1.67
N LEU A 63 8.30 2.63 1.38
CA LEU A 63 7.84 1.23 1.33
C LEU A 63 7.23 0.75 2.65
N LEU A 64 7.79 1.18 3.79
CA LEU A 64 7.23 0.87 5.10
C LEU A 64 5.82 1.48 5.24
N VAL A 65 5.66 2.77 4.91
CA VAL A 65 4.36 3.45 4.95
C VAL A 65 3.35 2.77 4.03
N TYR A 66 3.73 2.43 2.79
CA TYR A 66 2.89 1.68 1.85
C TYR A 66 2.48 0.33 2.43
N SER A 67 3.40 -0.41 3.05
CA SER A 67 3.12 -1.73 3.63
C SER A 67 2.16 -1.65 4.81
N LEU A 68 2.33 -0.64 5.68
CA LEU A 68 1.44 -0.38 6.81
C LEU A 68 0.04 0.02 6.33
N LEU A 69 -0.03 0.84 5.28
CA LEU A 69 -1.30 1.26 4.69
C LEU A 69 -2.03 0.05 4.06
N GLU A 70 -1.33 -0.79 3.30
CA GLU A 70 -1.88 -2.04 2.78
C GLU A 70 -2.42 -2.94 3.89
N TYR A 71 -1.63 -3.13 4.95
CA TYR A 71 -2.03 -3.93 6.09
C TYR A 71 -3.32 -3.41 6.72
N LYS A 72 -3.38 -2.10 7.03
CA LYS A 72 -4.57 -1.49 7.62
C LYS A 72 -5.81 -1.59 6.74
N ILE A 73 -5.67 -1.34 5.44
CA ILE A 73 -6.79 -1.42 4.50
C ILE A 73 -7.30 -2.86 4.41
N ARG A 74 -6.41 -3.84 4.26
CA ARG A 74 -6.80 -5.26 4.17
C ARG A 74 -7.46 -5.74 5.47
N GLN A 75 -6.94 -5.32 6.62
CA GLN A 75 -7.54 -5.61 7.91
C GLN A 75 -8.96 -5.04 8.01
N GLY A 76 -9.13 -3.74 7.71
CA GLY A 76 -10.45 -3.10 7.77
C GLY A 76 -11.46 -3.68 6.76
N LEU A 77 -11.01 -4.06 5.56
CA LEU A 77 -11.85 -4.74 4.58
C LEU A 77 -12.31 -6.12 5.06
N ALA A 78 -11.41 -6.88 5.71
CA ALA A 78 -11.74 -8.19 6.26
C ALA A 78 -12.71 -8.09 7.46
N GLU A 79 -12.50 -7.13 8.36
CA GLU A 79 -13.36 -6.90 9.53
C GLU A 79 -14.79 -6.48 9.15
N GLN A 80 -14.94 -5.73 8.05
CA GLN A 80 -16.23 -5.25 7.56
C GLN A 80 -16.85 -6.14 6.45
N ASP A 81 -16.20 -7.25 6.09
CA ASP A 81 -16.52 -8.10 4.92
C ASP A 81 -16.78 -7.31 3.61
N LYS A 82 -15.98 -6.26 3.40
CA LYS A 82 -16.06 -5.41 2.21
C LYS A 82 -14.98 -5.77 1.20
N LYS A 83 -15.25 -5.47 -0.06
CA LYS A 83 -14.31 -5.68 -1.17
C LYS A 83 -14.23 -4.43 -2.04
N VAL A 84 -13.06 -4.18 -2.58
CA VAL A 84 -12.81 -3.13 -3.58
C VAL A 84 -12.47 -3.77 -4.92
N PRO A 85 -12.75 -3.14 -6.07
CA PRO A 85 -12.32 -3.66 -7.36
C PRO A 85 -10.78 -3.73 -7.40
N ASP A 86 -10.21 -4.71 -8.09
CA ASP A 86 -8.79 -4.79 -8.44
C ASP A 86 -8.52 -4.08 -9.79
N GLN A 87 -7.26 -4.13 -10.27
CA GLN A 87 -6.86 -3.54 -11.57
C GLN A 87 -7.63 -4.10 -12.79
N LYS A 88 -8.26 -5.26 -12.65
CA LYS A 88 -9.07 -5.92 -13.67
C LYS A 88 -10.57 -5.77 -13.39
N GLY A 89 -10.96 -4.97 -12.39
CA GLY A 89 -12.33 -4.75 -11.97
C GLY A 89 -12.94 -5.85 -11.08
N LYS A 90 -12.18 -6.86 -10.68
CA LYS A 90 -12.69 -7.97 -9.83
C LYS A 90 -12.69 -7.56 -8.36
N ALA A 91 -13.74 -7.92 -7.63
CA ALA A 91 -13.83 -7.65 -6.20
C ALA A 91 -12.72 -8.41 -5.42
N THR A 92 -11.90 -7.67 -4.67
CA THR A 92 -10.80 -8.19 -3.86
C THR A 92 -10.83 -7.60 -2.45
N ALA A 93 -10.52 -8.43 -1.46
CA ALA A 93 -10.23 -8.02 -0.07
C ALA A 93 -8.73 -7.72 0.14
N ASN A 94 -7.89 -8.00 -0.86
CA ASN A 94 -6.44 -7.87 -0.80
C ASN A 94 -5.89 -6.84 -1.81
N PRO A 95 -6.35 -5.57 -1.81
CA PRO A 95 -5.81 -4.56 -2.70
C PRO A 95 -4.37 -4.20 -2.33
N THR A 96 -3.62 -3.64 -3.28
CA THR A 96 -2.35 -2.96 -3.01
C THR A 96 -2.60 -1.47 -2.75
N ALA A 97 -1.78 -0.83 -1.93
CA ALA A 97 -1.95 0.58 -1.60
C ALA A 97 -1.76 1.45 -2.85
N ARG A 98 -0.84 1.05 -3.74
CA ARG A 98 -0.71 1.67 -5.06
C ARG A 98 -2.03 1.67 -5.82
N TRP A 99 -2.73 0.54 -5.85
CA TRP A 99 -4.03 0.46 -6.52
C TRP A 99 -5.09 1.30 -5.81
N VAL A 100 -5.11 1.28 -4.49
CA VAL A 100 -6.02 2.15 -3.72
C VAL A 100 -5.80 3.61 -4.07
N PHE A 101 -4.55 4.10 -4.12
CA PHE A 101 -4.28 5.46 -4.56
C PHE A 101 -4.75 5.74 -5.99
N GLN A 102 -4.61 4.78 -6.91
CA GLN A 102 -5.11 4.94 -8.28
C GLN A 102 -6.63 5.12 -8.35
N LEU A 103 -7.40 4.56 -7.41
CA LEU A 103 -8.85 4.78 -7.34
C LEU A 103 -9.17 6.27 -7.07
N PHE A 104 -8.31 6.97 -6.32
CA PHE A 104 -8.54 8.36 -5.90
C PHE A 104 -8.00 9.42 -6.87
N VAL A 105 -7.28 9.03 -7.95
CA VAL A 105 -6.63 9.98 -8.88
C VAL A 105 -7.62 10.90 -9.61
N ASP A 106 -8.85 10.45 -9.82
CA ASP A 106 -9.84 11.17 -10.63
C ASP A 106 -10.89 11.90 -9.79
N ILE A 107 -10.59 12.21 -8.52
CA ILE A 107 -11.47 13.01 -7.65
C ILE A 107 -11.07 14.48 -7.77
N HIS A 108 -12.03 15.34 -8.09
CA HIS A 108 -11.79 16.77 -8.34
C HIS A 108 -12.57 17.64 -7.36
N LEU A 109 -12.02 18.77 -6.95
CA LEU A 109 -12.72 19.78 -6.15
C LEU A 109 -13.14 20.93 -7.05
N LEU A 110 -14.46 21.12 -7.20
CA LEU A 110 -15.03 22.26 -7.92
C LEU A 110 -15.31 23.38 -6.92
N ILE A 111 -14.77 24.57 -7.19
CA ILE A 111 -15.01 25.78 -6.39
C ILE A 111 -15.85 26.75 -7.25
N PHE A 112 -17.03 27.09 -6.76
CA PHE A 112 -17.92 28.04 -7.42
C PHE A 112 -17.53 29.49 -7.13
N PRO A 113 -17.90 30.46 -8.00
CA PRO A 113 -17.66 31.88 -7.76
C PRO A 113 -18.31 32.43 -6.47
N ASP A 114 -19.35 31.78 -5.96
CA ASP A 114 -20.01 32.11 -4.69
C ASP A 114 -19.29 31.52 -3.46
N GLY A 115 -18.12 30.89 -3.66
CA GLY A 115 -17.29 30.29 -2.61
C GLY A 115 -17.71 28.89 -2.19
N LYS A 116 -18.81 28.34 -2.74
CA LYS A 116 -19.21 26.96 -2.46
C LYS A 116 -18.25 25.97 -3.09
N GLN A 117 -18.07 24.83 -2.44
CA GLN A 117 -17.20 23.76 -2.92
C GLN A 117 -18.03 22.49 -3.14
N THR A 118 -17.63 21.68 -4.10
CA THR A 118 -18.24 20.38 -4.39
C THR A 118 -17.20 19.41 -4.87
N VAL A 119 -17.18 18.22 -4.29
CA VAL A 119 -16.30 17.12 -4.71
C VAL A 119 -16.96 16.35 -5.85
N LEU A 120 -16.25 16.24 -6.97
CA LEU A 120 -16.67 15.52 -8.17
C LEU A 120 -16.08 14.11 -8.19
N ASN A 121 -16.82 13.19 -8.84
CA ASN A 121 -16.39 11.81 -9.09
C ASN A 121 -16.08 10.97 -7.83
N LEU A 122 -16.68 11.35 -6.69
CA LEU A 122 -16.63 10.55 -5.46
C LEU A 122 -17.59 9.35 -5.56
N LYS A 123 -17.05 8.16 -5.84
CA LYS A 123 -17.81 6.91 -6.00
C LYS A 123 -17.95 6.15 -4.69
N GLU A 124 -18.86 5.18 -4.64
CA GLU A 124 -19.05 4.29 -3.48
C GLU A 124 -17.80 3.50 -3.08
N VAL A 125 -16.94 3.19 -4.05
CA VAL A 125 -15.64 2.57 -3.78
C VAL A 125 -14.75 3.48 -2.93
N HIS A 126 -14.77 4.79 -3.17
CA HIS A 126 -13.99 5.75 -2.39
C HIS A 126 -14.54 5.85 -0.97
N LYS A 127 -15.86 5.94 -0.81
CA LYS A 127 -16.52 5.94 0.51
C LYS A 127 -16.23 4.66 1.29
N THR A 128 -16.20 3.51 0.62
CA THR A 128 -15.84 2.22 1.22
C THR A 128 -14.44 2.28 1.80
N VAL A 129 -13.46 2.76 1.03
CA VAL A 129 -12.07 2.91 1.51
C VAL A 129 -11.98 3.95 2.63
N LEU A 130 -12.65 5.11 2.49
CA LEU A 130 -12.65 6.17 3.51
C LEU A 130 -13.26 5.69 4.84
N SER A 131 -14.28 4.83 4.80
CA SER A 131 -14.92 4.26 6.00
C SER A 131 -14.02 3.32 6.82
N LEU A 132 -12.86 2.92 6.28
CA LEU A 132 -11.87 2.13 7.00
C LEU A 132 -10.96 3.00 7.89
N PHE A 133 -11.00 4.31 7.72
CA PHE A 133 -10.16 5.27 8.44
C PHE A 133 -11.03 6.15 9.36
N PRO A 134 -10.42 6.86 10.34
CA PRO A 134 -11.12 7.83 11.17
C PRO A 134 -11.90 8.87 10.35
N SER A 135 -12.99 9.40 10.92
CA SER A 135 -13.91 10.33 10.24
C SER A 135 -13.22 11.58 9.68
N VAL A 136 -12.11 12.02 10.30
CA VAL A 136 -11.27 13.14 9.85
C VAL A 136 -10.89 13.04 8.37
N TYR A 137 -10.69 11.82 7.85
CA TYR A 137 -10.35 11.62 6.44
C TYR A 137 -11.53 11.85 5.50
N THR A 138 -12.76 11.64 5.98
CA THR A 138 -13.99 11.86 5.20
C THR A 138 -14.35 13.34 5.12
N ASP A 139 -14.00 14.12 6.15
CA ASP A 139 -14.26 15.56 6.21
C ASP A 139 -13.55 16.32 5.07
N TYR A 140 -12.40 15.83 4.59
CA TYR A 140 -11.71 16.41 3.43
C TYR A 140 -12.46 16.22 2.09
N TYR A 141 -13.43 15.32 2.05
CA TYR A 141 -14.22 15.01 0.85
C TYR A 141 -15.69 15.43 0.99
N SER A 142 -16.03 16.19 2.04
CA SER A 142 -17.39 16.66 2.35
C SER A 142 -17.64 18.09 1.90
#